data_AF-A0A1A8DUN1-F1
#
_entry.id   AF-A0A1A8DUN1-F1
#
_cell.length_a   1.000
_cell.length_b   1.000
_cell.length_c   1.000
_cell.angle_alpha   90.00
_cell.angle_beta   90.00
_cell.angle_gamma   90.00
#
_symmetry.space_group_name_H-M   'P 1'
#
loop_
_entity.id
_entity.type
_entity.pdbx_description
1 polymer ?
#
loop_
_entity_poly.entity_id
_entity_poly.type
_entity_poly.pdbx_seq_one_letter_code
_entity_poly.pdbx_strand_id
1 'polypeptide(L)'
;SHSRLTPFIQKESNMGWQNQGWLFSASLVVFWASVRSIRREEFFPFGPSAGDQLLESGDDQTFRLTLSKPVLFYDGSFDSLYINTNGFVATKEPLNESTYLGKFPPEFGAMAPLHGDLDTSDGVGKVYFRQDNSPDVLRQAAEHINRGFPEEDEVNPINTVVITWVDIASHKPQTRGDGAERKRNTFQLVIASLETASYAIVLYARNGIQFTSTLVEDNGVVMHAGFSQGLVEGLFYSSQGNYYRTTTDDEASVRALAEETNSGLRGVWVYGIGTSPQFRNVVPGVVTDLPAETVDTQQHTDGQVKYSPAAEQIEINPLRY
;
A
#
# COMPACT_ATOMS: atom_id res chain seq x y z
N SER A 1 68.64 -27.53 73.89
CA SER A 1 67.56 -28.52 74.05
C SER A 1 66.92 -28.73 72.68
N HIS A 2 66.84 -29.99 72.25
CA HIS A 2 66.35 -30.53 70.97
C HIS A 2 64.98 -29.95 70.52
N SER A 3 64.52 -29.90 69.26
CA SER A 3 65.04 -30.09 67.90
C SER A 3 63.89 -29.82 66.92
N ARG A 4 64.08 -28.87 65.99
CA ARG A 4 63.82 -28.94 64.53
C ARG A 4 62.49 -29.53 63.97
N LEU A 5 61.73 -28.71 63.22
CA LEU A 5 61.37 -28.82 61.77
C LEU A 5 59.97 -28.24 61.42
N THR A 6 59.98 -27.24 60.53
CA THR A 6 58.91 -26.72 59.62
C THR A 6 58.82 -27.58 58.33
N PRO A 7 58.01 -27.27 57.28
CA PRO A 7 56.79 -26.43 57.09
C PRO A 7 55.70 -27.11 56.18
N PHE A 8 54.54 -26.47 55.94
CA PHE A 8 53.97 -26.27 54.58
C PHE A 8 52.76 -25.29 54.55
N ILE A 9 52.53 -24.68 53.38
CA ILE A 9 51.69 -23.50 53.05
C ILE A 9 50.30 -23.88 52.49
N GLN A 10 49.22 -23.14 52.83
CA GLN A 10 48.13 -22.60 51.97
C GLN A 10 47.01 -22.04 52.88
N LYS A 11 46.66 -20.74 52.84
CA LYS A 11 45.74 -19.99 51.94
C LYS A 11 44.28 -20.04 52.41
N GLU A 12 43.62 -18.88 52.28
CA GLU A 12 42.18 -18.57 52.48
C GLU A 12 41.76 -18.24 53.92
N SER A 13 40.85 -17.31 54.18
CA SER A 13 40.18 -16.25 53.40
C SER A 13 39.57 -15.31 54.44
N ASN A 14 39.71 -13.99 54.26
CA ASN A 14 39.05 -13.01 55.13
C ASN A 14 37.76 -12.51 54.47
N MET A 15 36.68 -12.73 55.21
CA MET A 15 35.32 -12.27 54.94
C MET A 15 35.18 -10.81 55.36
N GLY A 16 34.54 -9.99 54.52
CA GLY A 16 34.23 -8.60 54.85
C GLY A 16 33.47 -7.90 53.72
N TRP A 17 32.14 -8.00 53.78
CA TRP A 17 31.20 -7.24 52.95
C TRP A 17 31.33 -5.73 53.17
N GLN A 18 31.29 -4.93 52.09
CA GLN A 18 30.30 -3.84 51.97
C GLN A 18 30.33 -3.12 50.61
N ASN A 19 29.12 -2.91 50.11
CA ASN A 19 28.63 -1.88 49.19
C ASN A 19 28.86 -2.04 47.68
N GLN A 20 27.88 -2.74 47.11
CA GLN A 20 27.45 -2.69 45.72
C GLN A 20 27.12 -1.26 45.28
N GLY A 21 27.79 -0.79 44.23
CA GLY A 21 27.35 0.29 43.36
C GLY A 21 27.44 -0.18 41.92
N TRP A 22 26.46 -0.96 41.46
CA TRP A 22 26.36 -1.32 40.05
C TRP A 22 25.60 -0.21 39.33
N LEU A 23 26.35 0.64 38.62
CA LEU A 23 25.79 1.50 37.58
C LEU A 23 25.46 0.60 36.37
N PHE A 24 24.23 0.10 36.30
CA PHE A 24 23.68 -0.37 35.04
C PHE A 24 23.17 0.83 34.26
N SER A 25 23.99 1.36 33.36
CA SER A 25 23.50 2.21 32.28
C SER A 25 22.78 1.32 31.27
N ALA A 26 21.48 1.12 31.48
CA ALA A 26 20.60 0.54 30.46
C ALA A 26 20.30 1.64 29.42
N SER A 27 21.19 1.82 28.46
CA SER A 27 20.89 2.60 27.26
C SER A 27 19.99 1.76 26.36
N LEU A 28 18.69 1.73 26.65
CA LEU A 28 17.68 1.22 25.73
C LEU A 28 17.48 2.28 24.65
N VAL A 29 18.32 2.27 23.61
CA VAL A 29 18.05 3.04 22.39
C VAL A 29 16.95 2.31 21.64
N VAL A 30 15.69 2.63 21.97
CA VAL A 30 14.55 2.26 21.12
C VAL A 30 14.65 3.16 19.90
N PHE A 31 15.20 2.64 18.81
CA PHE A 31 15.00 3.22 17.49
C PHE A 31 13.51 3.09 17.18
N TRP A 32 12.74 4.14 17.44
CA TRP A 32 11.44 4.31 16.82
C TRP A 32 11.72 4.50 15.33
N ALA A 33 11.74 3.42 14.57
CA ALA A 33 11.70 3.52 13.13
C ALA A 33 10.34 4.13 12.79
N SER A 34 10.25 5.44 12.55
CA SER A 34 8.98 6.04 12.12
C SER A 34 8.54 5.36 10.83
N VAL A 35 7.34 4.76 10.80
CA VAL A 35 6.82 4.22 9.54
C VAL A 35 6.38 5.39 8.68
N ARG A 36 7.24 5.74 7.73
CA ARG A 36 6.97 6.73 6.69
C ARG A 36 5.85 6.22 5.77
N SER A 37 5.02 7.14 5.28
CA SER A 37 4.07 6.84 4.19
C SER A 37 4.72 7.11 2.85
N ILE A 38 4.42 6.25 1.87
CA ILE A 38 4.90 6.45 0.51
C ILE A 38 4.32 7.74 -0.07
N ARG A 39 5.19 8.56 -0.67
CA ARG A 39 4.78 9.76 -1.38
C ARG A 39 4.58 9.45 -2.86
N ARG A 40 3.82 10.28 -3.57
CA ARG A 40 3.52 10.07 -4.99
C ARG A 40 4.78 10.06 -5.86
N GLU A 41 5.80 10.83 -5.50
CA GLU A 41 7.11 10.86 -6.13
C GLU A 41 7.95 9.59 -5.90
N GLU A 42 7.54 8.71 -4.98
CA GLU A 42 8.18 7.44 -4.68
C GLU A 42 7.49 6.25 -5.36
N PHE A 43 6.44 6.51 -6.14
CA PHE A 43 5.89 5.50 -7.04
C PHE A 43 6.95 5.08 -8.06
N PHE A 44 6.72 3.94 -8.72
CA PHE A 44 7.50 3.65 -9.92
C PHE A 44 7.28 4.79 -10.91
N PRO A 45 8.32 5.26 -11.62
CA PRO A 45 8.19 6.35 -12.59
C PRO A 45 7.00 6.07 -13.52
N PHE A 46 6.20 7.08 -13.84
CA PHE A 46 5.05 6.90 -14.72
C PHE A 46 4.79 8.15 -15.57
N GLY A 47 3.96 7.99 -16.60
CA GLY A 47 3.64 9.01 -17.58
C GLY A 47 4.59 9.03 -18.77
N PRO A 48 4.42 9.99 -19.70
CA PRO A 48 5.13 9.99 -20.98
C PRO A 48 6.65 10.05 -20.84
N SER A 49 7.16 10.73 -19.80
CA SER A 49 8.60 10.80 -19.51
C SER A 49 9.20 9.47 -19.06
N ALA A 50 8.38 8.56 -18.53
CA ALA A 50 8.78 7.19 -18.20
C ALA A 50 8.63 6.22 -19.39
N GLY A 51 8.16 6.72 -20.55
CA GLY A 51 7.89 5.89 -21.73
C GLY A 51 6.55 5.16 -21.69
N ASP A 52 5.61 5.61 -20.85
CA ASP A 52 4.30 4.97 -20.72
C ASP A 52 3.42 5.19 -21.94
N GLN A 53 2.68 4.14 -22.29
CA GLN A 53 1.50 4.25 -23.13
C GLN A 53 0.34 4.83 -22.32
N LEU A 54 -0.57 5.52 -23.02
CA LEU A 54 -1.78 6.10 -22.46
C LEU A 54 -2.97 5.28 -22.94
N LEU A 55 -3.79 4.80 -22.01
CA LEU A 55 -5.08 4.20 -22.31
C LEU A 55 -6.04 5.27 -22.84
N GLU A 56 -6.86 4.93 -23.84
CA GLU A 56 -7.88 5.82 -24.38
C GLU A 56 -8.77 6.41 -23.28
N SER A 57 -8.96 7.73 -23.31
CA SER A 57 -9.82 8.40 -22.34
C SER A 57 -11.29 8.07 -22.58
N GLY A 58 -12.00 7.78 -21.51
CA GLY A 58 -13.43 7.52 -21.53
C GLY A 58 -13.92 6.83 -20.27
N ASP A 59 -15.20 6.49 -20.30
CA ASP A 59 -15.90 5.60 -19.37
C ASP A 59 -15.78 4.15 -19.84
N ASP A 60 -15.56 3.20 -18.93
CA ASP A 60 -15.32 1.76 -19.20
C ASP A 60 -14.34 1.43 -20.36
N GLN A 61 -13.29 2.23 -20.55
CA GLN A 61 -12.30 1.92 -21.58
C GLN A 61 -11.37 0.80 -21.14
N THR A 62 -11.11 -0.14 -22.06
CA THR A 62 -10.23 -1.30 -21.85
C THR A 62 -9.12 -1.36 -22.88
N PHE A 63 -7.90 -1.66 -22.43
CA PHE A 63 -6.76 -1.93 -23.31
C PHE A 63 -6.21 -3.34 -23.10
N ARG A 64 -6.05 -4.10 -24.18
CA ARG A 64 -5.41 -5.42 -24.17
C ARG A 64 -3.89 -5.28 -24.33
N LEU A 65 -3.15 -5.56 -23.26
CA LEU A 65 -1.70 -5.59 -23.24
C LEU A 65 -1.19 -7.02 -23.50
N THR A 66 -0.51 -7.24 -24.62
CA THR A 66 0.26 -8.47 -24.86
C THR A 66 1.56 -8.43 -24.06
N LEU A 67 1.83 -9.49 -23.29
CA LEU A 67 2.96 -9.57 -22.38
C LEU A 67 4.21 -10.16 -23.05
N SER A 68 5.36 -9.58 -22.75
CA SER A 68 6.69 -10.09 -23.15
C SER A 68 7.17 -11.26 -22.28
N LYS A 69 6.68 -11.32 -21.03
CA LYS A 69 6.85 -12.41 -20.09
C LYS A 69 5.48 -12.75 -19.48
N PRO A 70 5.10 -14.03 -19.38
CA PRO A 70 3.82 -14.39 -18.80
C PRO A 70 3.67 -13.88 -17.36
N VAL A 71 2.42 -13.63 -16.96
CA VAL A 71 2.05 -13.38 -15.57
C VAL A 71 1.36 -14.63 -15.04
N LEU A 72 1.84 -15.15 -13.93
CA LEU A 72 1.19 -16.22 -13.19
C LEU A 72 0.15 -15.60 -12.26
N PHE A 73 -1.09 -16.06 -12.33
CA PHE A 73 -2.16 -15.55 -11.48
C PHE A 73 -3.15 -16.65 -11.13
N TYR A 74 -3.31 -16.91 -9.83
CA TYR A 74 -3.98 -18.12 -9.33
C TYR A 74 -3.42 -19.39 -10.00
N ASP A 75 -4.26 -20.16 -10.69
CA ASP A 75 -3.91 -21.40 -11.39
C ASP A 75 -3.63 -21.19 -12.90
N GLY A 76 -3.59 -19.94 -13.36
CA GLY A 76 -3.36 -19.59 -14.76
C GLY A 76 -1.99 -18.97 -15.03
N SER A 77 -1.55 -19.12 -16.29
CA SER A 77 -0.44 -18.37 -16.89
C SER A 77 -1.00 -17.54 -18.04
N PHE A 78 -0.79 -16.23 -18.00
CA PHE A 78 -1.42 -15.30 -18.93
C PHE A 78 -0.36 -14.58 -19.78
N ASP A 79 -0.53 -14.64 -21.10
CA ASP A 79 0.31 -13.93 -22.08
C ASP A 79 -0.28 -12.57 -22.47
N SER A 80 -1.46 -12.23 -21.96
CA SER A 80 -2.07 -10.91 -22.12
C SER A 80 -2.92 -10.54 -20.92
N LEU A 81 -3.02 -9.25 -20.65
CA LEU A 81 -3.86 -8.66 -19.60
C LEU A 81 -4.74 -7.57 -20.20
N TYR A 82 -5.83 -7.26 -19.53
CA TYR A 82 -6.81 -6.23 -19.93
C TYR A 82 -6.85 -5.14 -18.86
N ILE A 83 -6.32 -3.96 -19.16
CA ILE A 83 -6.28 -2.82 -18.24
C ILE A 83 -7.56 -2.02 -18.44
N ASN A 84 -8.28 -1.71 -17.38
CA ASN A 84 -9.55 -0.99 -17.47
C ASN A 84 -9.50 0.34 -16.66
N THR A 85 -10.19 1.35 -17.16
CA THR A 85 -10.34 2.67 -16.51
C THR A 85 -11.00 2.61 -15.13
N ASN A 86 -11.89 1.64 -14.90
CA ASN A 86 -12.55 1.31 -13.63
C ASN A 86 -11.60 0.72 -12.56
N GLY A 87 -10.28 0.84 -12.73
CA GLY A 87 -9.31 0.59 -11.65
C GLY A 87 -8.98 -0.88 -11.40
N PHE A 88 -9.07 -1.72 -12.43
CA PHE A 88 -8.65 -3.12 -12.39
C PHE A 88 -7.87 -3.57 -13.63
N VAL A 89 -7.16 -4.68 -13.48
CA VAL A 89 -6.54 -5.44 -14.57
C VAL A 89 -7.15 -6.84 -14.60
N ALA A 90 -7.72 -7.24 -15.73
CA ALA A 90 -8.36 -8.53 -15.90
C ALA A 90 -7.51 -9.52 -16.72
N THR A 91 -7.72 -10.81 -16.50
CA THR A 91 -7.06 -11.89 -17.23
C THR A 91 -7.83 -12.33 -18.48
N LYS A 92 -9.07 -11.88 -18.62
CA LYS A 92 -9.90 -11.99 -19.82
C LYS A 92 -10.61 -10.67 -20.07
N GLU A 93 -11.06 -10.46 -21.30
CA GLU A 93 -11.76 -9.25 -21.68
C GLU A 93 -13.05 -9.09 -20.85
N PRO A 94 -13.21 -7.96 -20.12
CA PRO A 94 -14.47 -7.65 -19.47
C PRO A 94 -15.51 -7.35 -20.56
N LEU A 95 -16.68 -7.99 -20.47
CA LEU A 95 -17.68 -7.92 -21.55
C LEU A 95 -18.66 -6.75 -21.41
N ASN A 96 -19.21 -6.55 -20.21
CA ASN A 96 -20.22 -5.52 -19.96
C ASN A 96 -20.05 -4.99 -18.55
N GLU A 97 -19.89 -3.67 -18.43
CA GLU A 97 -19.78 -2.93 -17.19
C GLU A 97 -20.79 -3.33 -16.11
N SER A 98 -22.07 -3.48 -16.49
CA SER A 98 -23.16 -3.81 -15.55
C SER A 98 -22.99 -5.17 -14.87
N THR A 99 -22.13 -6.03 -15.41
CA THR A 99 -21.86 -7.35 -14.84
C THR A 99 -20.95 -7.29 -13.62
N TYR A 100 -20.13 -6.23 -13.50
CA TYR A 100 -19.10 -6.16 -12.48
C TYR A 100 -19.14 -4.88 -11.63
N LEU A 101 -19.76 -3.79 -12.07
CA LEU A 101 -19.87 -2.58 -11.23
C LEU A 101 -20.58 -2.86 -9.91
N GLY A 102 -20.00 -2.33 -8.83
CA GLY A 102 -20.49 -2.48 -7.47
C GLY A 102 -20.46 -3.91 -6.94
N LYS A 103 -19.74 -4.82 -7.61
CA LYS A 103 -19.63 -6.23 -7.24
C LYS A 103 -18.16 -6.61 -7.07
N PHE A 104 -17.86 -7.21 -5.93
CA PHE A 104 -16.58 -7.88 -5.71
C PHE A 104 -16.78 -9.17 -4.90
N PRO A 105 -16.20 -10.30 -5.31
CA PRO A 105 -15.35 -10.49 -6.51
C PRO A 105 -16.16 -10.47 -7.82
N PRO A 106 -15.56 -10.03 -8.94
CA PRO A 106 -16.15 -10.24 -10.27
C PRO A 106 -16.02 -11.70 -10.72
N GLU A 107 -16.87 -12.09 -11.68
CA GLU A 107 -16.92 -13.42 -12.31
C GLU A 107 -15.75 -13.69 -13.29
N PHE A 108 -14.78 -12.78 -13.36
CA PHE A 108 -13.56 -12.89 -14.15
C PHE A 108 -12.32 -12.73 -13.28
N GLY A 109 -11.19 -13.25 -13.78
CA GLY A 109 -9.91 -13.09 -13.10
C GLY A 109 -9.52 -11.62 -13.10
N ALA A 110 -9.34 -11.03 -11.92
CA ALA A 110 -9.14 -9.59 -11.75
C ALA A 110 -8.11 -9.30 -10.66
N MET A 111 -7.20 -8.38 -10.95
CA MET A 111 -6.32 -7.68 -10.01
C MET A 111 -6.84 -6.25 -9.90
N ALA A 112 -7.51 -5.94 -8.78
CA ALA A 112 -8.18 -4.67 -8.57
C ALA A 112 -7.42 -3.86 -7.51
N PRO A 113 -6.50 -2.96 -7.88
CA PRO A 113 -5.91 -2.03 -6.93
C PRO A 113 -6.96 -1.06 -6.35
N LEU A 114 -7.95 -0.62 -7.14
CA LEU A 114 -9.09 0.14 -6.61
C LEU A 114 -10.24 0.14 -7.63
N HIS A 115 -11.14 -0.83 -7.53
CA HIS A 115 -12.26 -1.00 -8.44
C HIS A 115 -13.46 -0.15 -8.04
N GLY A 116 -13.97 0.65 -8.98
CA GLY A 116 -15.16 1.47 -8.86
C GLY A 116 -15.65 1.95 -10.23
N ASP A 117 -16.73 2.73 -10.24
CA ASP A 117 -17.24 3.45 -11.42
C ASP A 117 -16.44 4.75 -11.61
N LEU A 118 -15.35 4.64 -12.36
CA LEU A 118 -14.29 5.63 -12.52
C LEU A 118 -14.22 6.15 -13.96
N ASP A 119 -13.85 7.42 -14.12
CA ASP A 119 -13.91 8.07 -15.42
C ASP A 119 -12.67 8.93 -15.71
N THR A 120 -12.30 8.92 -17.00
CA THR A 120 -11.21 9.71 -17.58
C THR A 120 -11.68 10.65 -18.69
N SER A 121 -12.98 10.72 -18.96
CA SER A 121 -13.59 11.51 -20.05
C SER A 121 -13.35 13.01 -19.93
N ASP A 122 -13.01 13.51 -18.73
CA ASP A 122 -12.68 14.92 -18.50
C ASP A 122 -11.27 15.33 -18.97
N GLY A 123 -10.45 14.38 -19.42
CA GLY A 123 -9.09 14.60 -19.92
C GLY A 123 -8.03 14.93 -18.85
N VAL A 124 -8.44 15.08 -17.58
CA VAL A 124 -7.55 15.29 -16.45
C VAL A 124 -7.01 13.95 -15.99
N GLY A 125 -7.91 13.02 -15.64
CA GLY A 125 -7.57 11.67 -15.22
C GLY A 125 -6.97 10.85 -16.36
N LYS A 126 -5.96 10.03 -16.07
CA LYS A 126 -5.25 9.22 -17.07
C LYS A 126 -4.89 7.85 -16.52
N VAL A 127 -4.88 6.85 -17.39
CA VAL A 127 -4.33 5.52 -17.08
C VAL A 127 -3.08 5.30 -17.93
N TYR A 128 -1.93 5.31 -17.27
CA TYR A 128 -0.64 5.07 -17.90
C TYR A 128 -0.19 3.64 -17.66
N PHE A 129 0.45 3.02 -18.65
CA PHE A 129 1.01 1.69 -18.48
C PHE A 129 2.25 1.43 -19.35
N ARG A 130 3.12 0.55 -18.88
CA ARG A 130 4.23 -0.02 -19.66
C ARG A 130 4.64 -1.40 -19.16
N GLN A 131 5.38 -2.10 -20.00
CA GLN A 131 6.24 -3.20 -19.57
C GLN A 131 7.66 -2.66 -19.43
N ASP A 132 8.35 -3.05 -18.35
CA ASP A 132 9.67 -2.54 -18.03
C ASP A 132 10.54 -3.62 -17.38
N ASN A 133 11.72 -3.83 -17.96
CA ASN A 133 12.74 -4.74 -17.48
C ASN A 133 14.08 -4.01 -17.24
N SER A 134 14.05 -2.69 -17.09
CA SER A 134 15.22 -1.90 -16.77
C SER A 134 15.73 -2.24 -15.35
N PRO A 135 17.06 -2.23 -15.12
CA PRO A 135 17.62 -2.61 -13.83
C PRO A 135 17.06 -1.82 -12.64
N ASP A 136 16.77 -0.53 -12.81
CA ASP A 136 16.24 0.30 -11.73
C ASP A 136 14.82 -0.07 -11.33
N VAL A 137 13.94 -0.34 -12.31
CA VAL A 137 12.56 -0.76 -12.03
C VAL A 137 12.53 -2.17 -11.44
N LEU A 138 13.34 -3.10 -11.96
CA LEU A 138 13.43 -4.45 -11.40
C LEU A 138 13.97 -4.44 -9.97
N ARG A 139 14.99 -3.62 -9.69
CA ARG A 139 15.53 -3.44 -8.34
C ARG A 139 14.49 -2.85 -7.39
N GLN A 140 13.76 -1.81 -7.81
CA GLN A 140 12.70 -1.24 -6.98
C GLN A 140 11.59 -2.27 -6.68
N ALA A 141 11.20 -3.09 -7.67
CA ALA A 141 10.24 -4.18 -7.45
C ALA A 141 10.77 -5.23 -6.47
N ALA A 142 12.03 -5.66 -6.61
CA ALA A 142 12.69 -6.57 -5.67
C ALA A 142 12.71 -5.99 -4.24
N GLU A 143 13.08 -4.71 -4.08
CA GLU A 143 13.11 -4.04 -2.77
C GLU A 143 11.72 -4.04 -2.08
N HIS A 144 10.64 -3.80 -2.83
CA HIS A 144 9.29 -3.89 -2.28
C HIS A 144 8.90 -5.33 -1.92
N ILE A 145 9.18 -6.29 -2.80
CA ILE A 145 8.82 -7.70 -2.59
C ILE A 145 9.56 -8.28 -1.37
N ASN A 146 10.88 -8.14 -1.33
CA ASN A 146 11.71 -8.70 -0.26
C ASN A 146 11.40 -8.05 1.10
N ARG A 147 10.90 -6.82 1.13
CA ARG A 147 10.40 -6.19 2.37
C ARG A 147 9.08 -6.81 2.85
N GLY A 148 8.21 -7.23 1.93
CA GLY A 148 6.95 -7.91 2.26
C GLY A 148 7.11 -9.39 2.60
N PHE A 149 8.20 -10.02 2.16
CA PHE A 149 8.49 -11.45 2.39
C PHE A 149 9.89 -11.66 2.98
N PRO A 150 10.18 -11.14 4.19
CA PRO A 150 11.54 -11.14 4.75
C PRO A 150 12.07 -12.52 5.15
N GLU A 151 11.17 -13.50 5.34
CA GLU A 151 11.51 -14.88 5.71
C GLU A 151 11.70 -15.80 4.50
N GLU A 152 11.42 -15.31 3.29
CA GLU A 152 11.59 -16.05 2.03
C GLU A 152 12.96 -15.76 1.41
N ASP A 153 13.39 -16.62 0.48
CA ASP A 153 14.60 -16.37 -0.31
C ASP A 153 14.48 -15.08 -1.13
N GLU A 154 15.60 -14.38 -1.32
CA GLU A 154 15.62 -13.09 -2.04
C GLU A 154 15.08 -13.23 -3.47
N VAL A 155 14.03 -12.46 -3.76
CA VAL A 155 13.31 -12.46 -5.02
C VAL A 155 13.87 -11.39 -5.95
N ASN A 156 14.14 -11.78 -7.20
CA ASN A 156 14.64 -10.90 -8.25
C ASN A 156 13.74 -11.01 -9.51
N PRO A 157 12.80 -10.07 -9.73
CA PRO A 157 11.94 -10.08 -10.91
C PRO A 157 12.71 -9.93 -12.21
N ILE A 158 12.21 -10.54 -13.28
CA ILE A 158 12.79 -10.47 -14.64
C ILE A 158 12.03 -9.52 -15.57
N ASN A 159 10.82 -9.13 -15.20
CA ASN A 159 9.98 -8.19 -15.93
C ASN A 159 8.95 -7.56 -14.99
N THR A 160 8.50 -6.35 -15.32
CA THR A 160 7.38 -5.71 -14.64
C THR A 160 6.35 -5.19 -15.64
N VAL A 161 5.09 -5.11 -15.20
CA VAL A 161 4.05 -4.29 -15.79
C VAL A 161 3.70 -3.20 -14.79
N VAL A 162 3.92 -1.94 -15.14
CA VAL A 162 3.57 -0.80 -14.30
C VAL A 162 2.29 -0.19 -14.86
N ILE A 163 1.27 -0.03 -14.03
CA ILE A 163 -0.01 0.60 -14.39
C ILE A 163 -0.34 1.66 -13.34
N THR A 164 -0.57 2.89 -13.77
CA THR A 164 -0.90 4.01 -12.88
C THR A 164 -2.21 4.65 -13.31
N TRP A 165 -3.19 4.63 -12.41
CA TRP A 165 -4.40 5.43 -12.48
C TRP A 165 -4.10 6.74 -11.79
N VAL A 166 -3.93 7.80 -12.55
CA VAL A 166 -3.52 9.11 -12.04
C VAL A 166 -4.64 10.12 -12.18
N ASP A 167 -4.94 10.80 -11.08
CA ASP A 167 -5.94 11.87 -10.98
C ASP A 167 -7.33 11.46 -11.54
N ILE A 168 -7.71 10.20 -11.34
CA ILE A 168 -8.97 9.61 -11.79
C ILE A 168 -10.12 10.11 -10.93
N ALA A 169 -11.24 10.48 -11.55
CA ALA A 169 -12.45 10.85 -10.82
C ALA A 169 -13.47 9.71 -10.84
N SER A 170 -14.50 9.80 -9.99
CA SER A 170 -15.70 8.97 -10.17
C SER A 170 -16.39 9.37 -11.49
N HIS A 171 -17.11 8.47 -12.15
CA HIS A 171 -17.90 8.80 -13.34
C HIS A 171 -19.01 9.80 -13.01
N LYS A 172 -19.88 9.44 -12.07
CA LYS A 172 -20.87 10.37 -11.52
C LYS A 172 -20.32 11.11 -10.29
N PRO A 173 -20.42 12.46 -10.22
CA PRO A 173 -20.01 13.20 -9.03
C PRO A 173 -20.91 12.87 -7.83
N GLN A 174 -20.30 12.66 -6.66
CA GLN A 174 -21.04 12.34 -5.43
C GLN A 174 -21.81 13.52 -4.81
N THR A 175 -21.42 14.76 -5.13
CA THR A 175 -22.11 15.98 -4.67
C THR A 175 -22.47 16.87 -5.86
N ARG A 176 -23.76 17.19 -5.99
CA ARG A 176 -24.23 18.34 -6.80
C ARG A 176 -23.88 19.62 -6.04
N GLY A 177 -22.73 20.21 -6.34
CA GLY A 177 -22.29 21.43 -5.70
C GLY A 177 -21.30 22.19 -6.56
N ASP A 178 -21.76 23.32 -7.08
CA ASP A 178 -21.06 24.21 -7.99
C ASP A 178 -19.91 24.89 -7.22
N GLY A 179 -18.67 24.45 -7.44
CA GLY A 179 -17.46 25.18 -7.00
C GLY A 179 -16.46 24.43 -6.12
N ALA A 180 -16.70 23.17 -5.71
CA ALA A 180 -15.66 22.37 -5.07
C ALA A 180 -14.79 21.68 -6.14
N GLU A 181 -13.47 21.69 -5.98
CA GLU A 181 -12.57 20.90 -6.83
C GLU A 181 -13.00 19.43 -6.82
N ARG A 182 -13.08 18.82 -8.01
CA ARG A 182 -13.47 17.43 -8.16
C ARG A 182 -12.42 16.55 -7.49
N LYS A 183 -12.83 15.78 -6.47
CA LYS A 183 -11.98 14.80 -5.79
C LYS A 183 -11.46 13.76 -6.78
N ARG A 184 -10.19 13.41 -6.65
CA ARG A 184 -9.48 12.51 -7.57
C ARG A 184 -8.60 11.51 -6.83
N ASN A 185 -8.59 10.29 -7.31
CA ASN A 185 -7.76 9.23 -6.79
C ASN A 185 -6.53 9.00 -7.68
N THR A 186 -5.41 8.68 -7.05
CA THR A 186 -4.18 8.24 -7.69
C THR A 186 -3.64 7.00 -6.99
N PHE A 187 -3.45 5.93 -7.75
CA PHE A 187 -2.95 4.65 -7.26
C PHE A 187 -2.18 3.92 -8.38
N GLN A 188 -1.27 3.03 -7.99
CA GLN A 188 -0.42 2.30 -8.92
C GLN A 188 -0.41 0.80 -8.60
N LEU A 189 -0.49 -0.02 -9.64
CA LEU A 189 -0.25 -1.46 -9.60
C LEU A 189 1.02 -1.77 -10.38
N VAL A 190 1.93 -2.52 -9.76
CA VAL A 190 3.08 -3.12 -10.43
C VAL A 190 2.98 -4.63 -10.32
N ILE A 191 2.94 -5.30 -11.47
CA ILE A 191 2.98 -6.76 -11.56
C ILE A 191 4.40 -7.16 -11.89
N ALA A 192 5.07 -7.88 -11.00
CA ALA A 192 6.44 -8.33 -11.15
C ALA A 192 6.46 -9.84 -11.46
N SER A 193 7.01 -10.20 -12.62
CA SER A 193 7.12 -11.60 -13.06
C SER A 193 8.50 -12.16 -12.80
N LEU A 194 8.54 -13.41 -12.33
CA LEU A 194 9.71 -14.30 -12.29
C LEU A 194 9.48 -15.46 -13.25
N GLU A 195 10.44 -16.39 -13.34
CA GLU A 195 10.27 -17.62 -14.12
C GLU A 195 9.16 -18.51 -13.57
N THR A 196 9.01 -18.58 -12.24
CA THR A 196 8.12 -19.52 -11.57
C THR A 196 7.11 -18.85 -10.63
N ALA A 197 7.12 -17.53 -10.53
CA ALA A 197 6.25 -16.78 -9.63
C ALA A 197 5.83 -15.42 -10.23
N SER A 198 4.80 -14.82 -9.67
CA SER A 198 4.43 -13.44 -9.93
C SER A 198 3.94 -12.77 -8.66
N TYR A 199 4.25 -11.48 -8.55
CA TYR A 199 3.91 -10.64 -7.41
C TYR A 199 3.13 -9.40 -7.87
N ALA A 200 2.24 -8.91 -7.02
CA ALA A 200 1.61 -7.61 -7.17
C ALA A 200 2.10 -6.66 -6.08
N ILE A 201 2.50 -5.46 -6.47
CA ILE A 201 2.82 -4.34 -5.58
C ILE A 201 1.79 -3.25 -5.86
N VAL A 202 1.06 -2.82 -4.84
CA VAL A 202 0.04 -1.78 -4.95
C VAL A 202 0.42 -0.59 -4.09
N LEU A 203 0.40 0.60 -4.67
CA LEU A 203 0.85 1.84 -4.04
C LEU A 203 -0.28 2.85 -3.95
N TYR A 204 -0.48 3.38 -2.75
CA TYR A 204 -1.42 4.44 -2.41
C TYR A 204 -0.66 5.51 -1.62
N ALA A 205 -0.47 6.69 -2.19
CA ALA A 205 0.12 7.80 -1.43
C ALA A 205 -0.86 8.28 -0.35
N ARG A 206 -0.37 8.83 0.76
CA ARG A 206 -1.20 9.33 1.89
C ARG A 206 -2.43 10.16 1.47
N ASN A 207 -2.26 11.04 0.49
CA ASN A 207 -3.32 11.92 -0.04
C ASN A 207 -3.83 11.48 -1.42
N GLY A 208 -3.51 10.24 -1.82
CA GLY A 208 -3.86 9.66 -3.12
C GLY A 208 -5.29 9.15 -3.20
N ILE A 209 -5.96 8.89 -2.07
CA ILE A 209 -7.36 8.46 -2.02
C ILE A 209 -8.20 9.58 -1.42
N GLN A 210 -8.96 10.29 -2.26
CA GLN A 210 -9.79 11.46 -1.89
C GLN A 210 -11.29 11.13 -1.79
N PHE A 211 -11.71 10.04 -2.42
CA PHE A 211 -13.06 9.47 -2.32
C PHE A 211 -12.96 7.94 -2.26
N THR A 212 -13.95 7.31 -1.62
CA THR A 212 -13.93 5.87 -1.27
C THR A 212 -15.09 5.08 -1.85
N SER A 213 -16.03 5.78 -2.50
CA SER A 213 -17.26 5.21 -3.05
C SER A 213 -17.57 5.87 -4.40
N THR A 214 -18.29 5.17 -5.27
CA THR A 214 -18.80 5.67 -6.55
C THR A 214 -20.31 5.45 -6.64
N LEU A 215 -21.00 5.95 -7.68
CA LEU A 215 -22.45 5.81 -7.80
C LEU A 215 -22.83 4.75 -8.83
N VAL A 216 -23.39 3.64 -8.40
CA VAL A 216 -23.91 2.58 -9.29
C VAL A 216 -25.43 2.59 -9.21
N GLU A 217 -26.11 2.79 -10.35
CA GLU A 217 -27.57 2.93 -10.39
C GLU A 217 -28.11 3.95 -9.36
N ASP A 218 -27.37 5.05 -9.19
CA ASP A 218 -27.63 6.16 -8.25
C ASP A 218 -27.51 5.79 -6.76
N ASN A 219 -27.00 4.60 -6.44
CA ASN A 219 -26.64 4.18 -5.09
C ASN A 219 -25.14 4.36 -4.85
N GLY A 220 -24.76 4.87 -3.68
CA GLY A 220 -23.35 4.93 -3.26
C GLY A 220 -22.82 3.53 -2.97
N VAL A 221 -21.82 3.09 -3.74
CA VAL A 221 -21.15 1.79 -3.56
C VAL A 221 -19.68 2.02 -3.22
N VAL A 222 -19.22 1.39 -2.14
CA VAL A 222 -17.82 1.44 -1.70
C VAL A 222 -16.93 0.77 -2.75
N MET A 223 -15.79 1.38 -3.06
CA MET A 223 -14.80 0.81 -3.97
C MET A 223 -14.07 -0.38 -3.34
N HIS A 224 -13.65 -1.33 -4.16
CA HIS A 224 -13.01 -2.57 -3.68
C HIS A 224 -11.57 -2.70 -4.16
N ALA A 225 -10.67 -3.09 -3.26
CA ALA A 225 -9.32 -3.54 -3.64
C ALA A 225 -9.14 -5.03 -3.30
N GLY A 226 -8.50 -5.78 -4.18
CA GLY A 226 -8.26 -7.20 -4.01
C GLY A 226 -8.02 -7.96 -5.31
N PHE A 227 -8.17 -9.27 -5.23
CA PHE A 227 -7.90 -10.21 -6.31
C PHE A 227 -9.02 -11.24 -6.45
N SER A 228 -9.46 -11.54 -7.66
CA SER A 228 -10.45 -12.59 -7.97
C SER A 228 -9.87 -13.56 -8.98
N GLN A 229 -10.05 -14.86 -8.77
CA GLN A 229 -9.78 -15.89 -9.78
C GLN A 229 -10.84 -15.88 -10.90
N GLY A 230 -12.03 -15.31 -10.62
CA GLY A 230 -13.20 -15.42 -11.48
C GLY A 230 -13.92 -16.76 -11.30
N LEU A 231 -14.83 -17.08 -12.21
CA LEU A 231 -15.54 -18.36 -12.20
C LEU A 231 -14.61 -19.52 -12.54
N VAL A 232 -14.71 -20.59 -11.76
CA VAL A 232 -14.07 -21.89 -12.03
C VAL A 232 -15.13 -22.84 -12.56
N GLU A 233 -14.85 -23.46 -13.70
CA GLU A 233 -15.75 -24.43 -14.33
C GLU A 233 -15.70 -25.77 -13.60
N GLY A 234 -16.84 -26.18 -13.04
CA GLY A 234 -17.07 -27.55 -12.57
C GLY A 234 -17.72 -28.41 -13.66
N LEU A 235 -17.90 -29.70 -13.37
CA LEU A 235 -18.46 -30.68 -14.32
C LEU A 235 -19.89 -30.33 -14.80
N PHE A 236 -20.68 -29.61 -13.98
CA PHE A 236 -22.08 -29.31 -14.27
C PHE A 236 -22.49 -27.84 -14.07
N TYR A 237 -21.69 -27.06 -13.34
CA TYR A 237 -21.96 -25.65 -13.05
C TYR A 237 -20.63 -24.92 -12.83
N SER A 238 -20.65 -23.60 -13.04
CA SER A 238 -19.55 -22.73 -12.64
C SER A 238 -19.80 -22.20 -11.23
N SER A 239 -18.74 -22.03 -10.46
CA SER A 239 -18.79 -21.37 -9.16
C SER A 239 -17.71 -20.31 -9.06
N GLN A 240 -17.92 -19.30 -8.21
CA GLN A 240 -16.89 -18.33 -7.89
C GLN A 240 -15.64 -19.05 -7.36
N GLY A 241 -14.51 -18.82 -8.02
CA GLY A 241 -13.20 -19.30 -7.60
C GLY A 241 -12.68 -18.54 -6.38
N ASN A 242 -11.41 -18.78 -6.04
CA ASN A 242 -10.79 -18.12 -4.91
C ASN A 242 -10.71 -16.60 -5.14
N TYR A 243 -10.83 -15.84 -4.06
CA TYR A 243 -10.65 -14.40 -4.08
C TYR A 243 -10.04 -13.93 -2.76
N TYR A 244 -9.36 -12.79 -2.82
CA TYR A 244 -8.73 -12.13 -1.69
C TYR A 244 -9.22 -10.68 -1.66
N ARG A 245 -9.68 -10.22 -0.51
CA ARG A 245 -10.16 -8.85 -0.31
C ARG A 245 -9.15 -8.08 0.52
N THR A 246 -8.58 -7.02 -0.06
CA THR A 246 -7.77 -6.05 0.68
C THR A 246 -8.68 -5.07 1.43
N THR A 247 -9.83 -4.72 0.85
CA THR A 247 -10.86 -3.89 1.51
C THR A 247 -12.15 -4.64 1.81
N THR A 248 -12.90 -4.11 2.77
CA THR A 248 -14.25 -4.55 3.13
C THR A 248 -15.30 -3.65 2.46
N ASP A 249 -16.58 -3.87 2.78
CA ASP A 249 -17.69 -3.04 2.30
C ASP A 249 -17.87 -1.73 3.11
N ASP A 250 -16.82 -1.30 3.81
CA ASP A 250 -16.78 -0.06 4.58
C ASP A 250 -15.76 0.93 4.01
N GLU A 251 -16.15 2.20 3.94
CA GLU A 251 -15.30 3.27 3.43
C GLU A 251 -14.01 3.44 4.24
N ALA A 252 -14.01 3.16 5.54
CA ALA A 252 -12.80 3.26 6.35
C ALA A 252 -11.72 2.29 5.87
N SER A 253 -12.10 1.09 5.42
CA SER A 253 -11.14 0.13 4.85
C SER A 253 -10.51 0.61 3.55
N VAL A 254 -11.21 1.43 2.75
CA VAL A 254 -10.65 2.05 1.55
C VAL A 254 -9.71 3.19 1.91
N ARG A 255 -10.01 4.00 2.93
CA ARG A 255 -9.08 5.05 3.44
C ARG A 255 -7.81 4.42 4.02
N ALA A 256 -7.96 3.29 4.71
CA ALA A 256 -6.86 2.55 5.30
C ALA A 256 -5.81 2.09 4.27
N LEU A 257 -6.15 1.95 2.98
CA LEU A 257 -5.19 1.60 1.92
C LEU A 257 -3.95 2.52 1.88
N ALA A 258 -4.11 3.80 2.20
CA ALA A 258 -3.01 4.78 2.22
C ALA A 258 -2.30 4.89 3.58
N GLU A 259 -2.90 4.34 4.64
CA GLU A 259 -2.45 4.49 6.03
C GLU A 259 -1.86 3.19 6.61
N GLU A 260 -2.29 2.04 6.08
CA GLU A 260 -1.85 0.70 6.45
C GLU A 260 -0.91 0.12 5.37
N THR A 261 -0.40 -1.08 5.63
CA THR A 261 0.56 -1.77 4.79
C THR A 261 0.69 -3.23 5.23
N ASN A 262 1.14 -4.09 4.32
CA ASN A 262 1.63 -5.44 4.64
C ASN A 262 3.12 -5.64 4.26
N SER A 263 3.83 -4.54 4.00
CA SER A 263 5.23 -4.54 3.58
C SER A 263 6.06 -3.52 4.36
N GLY A 264 5.56 -3.00 5.49
CA GLY A 264 6.33 -2.13 6.38
C GLY A 264 6.53 -0.69 5.89
N LEU A 265 5.88 -0.27 4.80
CA LEU A 265 5.84 1.11 4.34
C LEU A 265 4.38 1.50 4.07
N ARG A 266 3.84 2.48 4.82
CA ARG A 266 2.42 2.82 4.73
C ARG A 266 2.04 3.22 3.31
N GLY A 267 0.91 2.70 2.84
CA GLY A 267 0.46 2.86 1.46
C GLY A 267 1.05 1.85 0.48
N VAL A 268 1.92 0.94 0.92
CA VAL A 268 2.49 -0.11 0.08
C VAL A 268 1.93 -1.46 0.50
N TRP A 269 1.40 -2.18 -0.49
CA TRP A 269 0.87 -3.52 -0.33
C TRP A 269 1.54 -4.47 -1.31
N VAL A 270 2.00 -5.61 -0.85
CA VAL A 270 2.73 -6.60 -1.63
C VAL A 270 2.06 -7.96 -1.48
N TYR A 271 1.89 -8.66 -2.60
CA TYR A 271 1.21 -9.94 -2.65
C TYR A 271 1.94 -10.90 -3.57
N GLY A 272 2.12 -12.15 -3.15
CA GLY A 272 2.36 -13.26 -4.07
C GLY A 272 1.03 -13.64 -4.72
N ILE A 273 0.95 -13.57 -6.04
CA ILE A 273 -0.31 -13.72 -6.80
C ILE A 273 -0.36 -14.95 -7.71
N GLY A 274 0.78 -15.61 -7.91
CA GLY A 274 0.88 -16.86 -8.65
C GLY A 274 2.23 -17.54 -8.44
N THR A 275 2.24 -18.87 -8.39
CA THR A 275 3.46 -19.69 -8.32
C THR A 275 3.24 -21.02 -9.04
N SER A 276 4.22 -21.46 -9.81
CA SER A 276 4.20 -22.75 -10.53
C SER A 276 5.06 -23.78 -9.79
N PRO A 277 4.63 -25.06 -9.68
CA PRO A 277 3.46 -25.68 -10.32
C PRO A 277 2.19 -25.68 -9.47
N GLN A 278 2.25 -25.18 -8.23
CA GLN A 278 1.13 -25.21 -7.30
C GLN A 278 0.96 -23.85 -6.65
N PHE A 279 -0.18 -23.21 -6.90
CA PHE A 279 -0.60 -22.01 -6.22
C PHE A 279 -2.11 -22.03 -6.09
N ARG A 280 -2.60 -21.70 -4.89
CA ARG A 280 -4.02 -21.83 -4.56
C ARG A 280 -4.66 -20.49 -4.23
N ASN A 281 -3.95 -19.61 -3.55
CA ASN A 281 -4.49 -18.36 -3.03
C ASN A 281 -3.43 -17.27 -3.03
N VAL A 282 -3.87 -16.02 -3.19
CA VAL A 282 -3.05 -14.84 -2.95
C VAL A 282 -2.47 -14.88 -1.55
N VAL A 283 -1.15 -14.65 -1.47
CA VAL A 283 -0.39 -14.61 -0.21
C VAL A 283 0.00 -13.16 0.05
N PRO A 284 -0.57 -12.49 1.07
CA PRO A 284 -0.12 -11.16 1.44
C PRO A 284 1.27 -11.21 2.06
N GLY A 285 2.06 -10.15 1.87
CA GLY A 285 3.26 -9.93 2.66
C GLY A 285 2.95 -9.89 4.16
N VAL A 286 3.97 -10.17 4.97
CA VAL A 286 3.87 -10.20 6.42
C VAL A 286 4.95 -9.31 7.00
N VAL A 287 4.53 -8.27 7.72
CA VAL A 287 5.43 -7.47 8.56
C VAL A 287 4.97 -7.59 10.00
N THR A 288 5.85 -8.08 10.85
CA THR A 288 5.56 -8.46 12.23
C THR A 288 5.46 -7.27 13.18
N ASP A 289 6.01 -6.10 12.84
CA ASP A 289 5.97 -4.91 13.70
C ASP A 289 5.81 -3.61 12.88
N LEU A 290 4.70 -2.89 13.10
CA LEU A 290 4.48 -1.53 12.57
C LEU A 290 4.66 -0.50 13.69
N PRO A 291 5.82 0.19 13.78
CA PRO A 291 6.01 1.28 14.73
C PRO A 291 5.08 2.49 14.50
N ALA A 292 4.81 3.25 15.57
CA ALA A 292 3.95 4.43 15.53
C ALA A 292 4.51 5.55 14.64
N GLU A 293 3.63 6.29 13.97
CA GLU A 293 4.02 7.43 13.12
C GLU A 293 4.12 8.72 13.94
N THR A 294 5.19 9.49 13.70
CA THR A 294 5.30 10.88 14.15
C THR A 294 4.70 11.80 13.10
N VAL A 295 3.64 12.53 13.46
CA VAL A 295 3.01 13.56 12.58
C VAL A 295 4.04 14.65 12.29
N ASP A 296 4.48 14.74 11.04
CA ASP A 296 5.44 15.75 10.60
C ASP A 296 4.72 17.12 10.57
N THR A 297 4.88 17.90 11.64
CA THR A 297 4.26 19.21 11.78
C THR A 297 5.27 20.27 11.33
N GLN A 298 5.37 20.51 10.03
CA GLN A 298 6.05 21.67 9.45
C GLN A 298 5.25 22.12 8.21
N GLN A 299 4.84 23.36 7.98
CA GLN A 299 4.84 24.63 8.70
C GLN A 299 3.69 25.42 8.04
N HIS A 300 2.69 25.87 8.81
CA HIS A 300 1.90 27.04 8.42
C HIS A 300 2.37 28.15 9.34
N THR A 301 3.30 28.97 8.86
CA THR A 301 3.70 30.21 9.53
C THR A 301 2.50 31.14 9.52
N ASP A 302 1.82 31.27 10.66
CA ASP A 302 1.00 32.44 10.94
C ASP A 302 1.47 33.08 12.25
N GLY A 303 1.47 34.40 12.24
CA GLY A 303 2.22 35.26 13.13
C GLY A 303 1.94 35.04 14.61
N GLN A 304 3.01 34.86 15.40
CA GLN A 304 2.96 34.94 16.85
C GLN A 304 2.51 36.33 17.31
N VAL A 305 1.26 36.46 17.76
CA VAL A 305 0.88 37.49 18.72
C VAL A 305 1.07 36.91 20.12
N LYS A 306 2.17 37.30 20.78
CA LYS A 306 2.44 36.99 22.19
C LYS A 306 1.47 37.77 23.07
N TYR A 307 0.60 37.08 23.80
CA TYR A 307 -0.03 37.62 25.01
C TYR A 307 0.78 37.19 26.23
N SER A 308 1.22 38.18 27.01
CA SER A 308 1.87 38.02 28.32
C SER A 308 0.85 38.36 29.41
N PRO A 309 0.67 37.55 30.46
CA PRO A 309 -0.20 37.89 31.58
C PRO A 309 0.62 38.45 32.74
N ALA A 310 0.38 39.71 33.14
CA ALA A 310 0.30 40.13 34.55
C ALA A 310 0.03 41.64 34.67
N ALA A 311 -0.85 41.93 35.63
CA ALA A 311 -1.46 43.17 36.08
C ALA A 311 -0.59 44.44 36.19
N GLU A 312 -1.21 45.60 35.93
CA GLU A 312 -1.34 46.68 36.92
C GLU A 312 -2.50 47.65 36.57
N GLN A 313 -3.11 48.20 37.62
CA GLN A 313 -4.34 49.01 37.65
C GLN A 313 -4.23 50.34 36.89
N ILE A 314 -5.32 50.78 36.24
CA ILE A 314 -5.83 52.16 36.37
C ILE A 314 -7.37 52.16 36.41
N GLU A 315 -7.85 52.85 37.43
CA GLU A 315 -9.19 53.21 37.87
C GLU A 315 -9.99 54.04 36.84
N ILE A 316 -11.27 53.70 36.64
CA ILE A 316 -12.28 54.67 36.18
C ILE A 316 -13.59 54.44 36.93
N ASN A 317 -14.01 55.49 37.65
CA ASN A 317 -15.19 55.59 38.50
C ASN A 317 -16.50 55.11 37.83
N PRO A 318 -17.44 54.54 38.61
CA PRO A 318 -18.83 54.43 38.17
C PRO A 318 -19.51 55.80 38.32
N LEU A 319 -20.62 56.05 37.61
CA LEU A 319 -21.81 56.73 38.15
C LEU A 319 -22.87 56.89 37.04
N ARG A 320 -24.04 56.29 37.33
CA ARG A 320 -25.43 56.84 37.26
C ARG A 320 -25.92 57.31 35.88
N TYR A 321 -27.11 56.97 35.39
CA TYR A 321 -28.38 56.51 35.98
C TYR A 321 -29.08 55.61 34.94
#